data_AF-A0A7S1WD26-F1
#
_entry.id   AF-A0A7S1WD26-F1
#
_cell.length_a   1.000
_cell.length_b   1.000
_cell.length_c   1.000
_cell.angle_alpha   90.00
_cell.angle_beta   90.00
_cell.angle_gamma   90.00
#
_symmetry.space_group_name_H-M   'P 1'
#
loop_
_entity.id
_entity.type
_entity.pdbx_description
1 polymer ?
#
loop_
_entity_poly.entity_id
_entity_poly.type
_entity_poly.pdbx_seq_one_letter_code
_entity_poly.pdbx_strand_id
1 'polypeptide(L)'
;MALASGDPASWKRWRRFDFGSLASMLLLETRHTGRTSNEAVTRGTLTSEMTAMFRQEGSPGPDLWHGSRLEEQLRAVRARVDAHRSAPEKRMMGDEQTVWFSRESARIAESGVPWRLVAQPLVMQEGMTPDLEGAVRAAIHRGELATARRWAAVLENLTRLNSTVPTTWGGVLTVTPELRDAALRKLAAGRYKITLNLDGWMGYEAARDRLAQALSAGKPVSTVVYGGDSHDAWVGPVRDSSGKAFAAEFDGMSVSSTGLESWVPWLPSDLHAAGWHAANPDLQWMDPSRRGFMLVRLNRTVHEVQFHAVDVSSTDTRTSELLAAFTAEPTGAGCPRVSAARAKPRRQSVGSGLRRRR
;
A
#
# COMPACT_ATOMS: atom_id res chain seq x y z
N MET A 1 51.51 -1.93 18.20
CA MET A 1 50.78 -1.00 17.30
C MET A 1 49.33 -1.46 17.29
N ALA A 2 48.54 -0.96 18.25
CA ALA A 2 47.14 -1.34 18.41
C ALA A 2 46.31 -0.69 17.30
N LEU A 3 45.49 -1.49 16.61
CA LEU A 3 44.47 -0.99 15.70
C LEU A 3 43.50 -0.14 16.52
N ALA A 4 43.53 1.17 16.28
CA ALA A 4 42.54 2.08 16.81
C ALA A 4 41.14 1.56 16.44
N SER A 5 40.27 1.50 17.44
CA SER A 5 38.85 1.18 17.33
C SER A 5 38.23 1.94 16.16
N GLY A 6 37.94 1.22 15.08
CA GLY A 6 37.34 1.76 13.87
C GLY A 6 35.98 2.40 14.17
N ASP A 7 35.79 3.58 13.61
CA ASP A 7 34.54 4.35 13.54
C ASP A 7 33.30 3.44 13.32
N PRO A 8 32.26 3.50 14.18
CA PRO A 8 31.02 2.74 14.01
C PRO A 8 30.20 3.08 12.75
N ALA A 9 30.68 3.99 11.90
CA ALA A 9 30.03 4.44 10.66
C ALA A 9 30.01 3.42 9.48
N SER A 10 30.23 2.11 9.69
CA SER A 10 30.37 1.16 8.57
C SER A 10 29.06 0.71 7.87
N TRP A 11 27.90 1.28 8.22
CA TRP A 11 26.75 1.40 7.30
C TRP A 11 25.75 2.44 7.82
N LYS A 12 25.62 3.59 7.14
CA LYS A 12 24.53 4.53 7.43
C LYS A 12 23.20 3.93 6.95
N ARG A 13 22.37 3.51 7.92
CA ARG A 13 21.07 2.86 7.75
C ARG A 13 20.12 3.70 6.89
N TRP A 14 20.06 5.00 7.17
CA TRP A 14 19.37 6.04 6.40
C TRP A 14 20.36 7.09 5.91
N ARG A 15 20.11 7.70 4.75
CA ARG A 15 21.04 8.65 4.11
C ARG A 15 20.37 9.49 3.03
N ARG A 16 21.05 10.57 2.64
CA ARG A 16 20.62 11.49 1.58
C ARG A 16 21.48 11.34 0.34
N PHE A 17 20.87 11.47 -0.83
CA PHE A 17 21.52 11.57 -2.13
C PHE A 17 21.01 12.81 -2.86
N ASP A 18 21.89 13.52 -3.55
CA ASP A 18 21.52 14.68 -4.37
C ASP A 18 21.80 14.38 -5.84
N PHE A 19 20.81 14.63 -6.69
CA PHE A 19 20.87 14.47 -8.15
C PHE A 19 21.03 15.85 -8.79
N GLY A 20 22.20 16.47 -8.57
CA GLY A 20 22.47 17.85 -8.96
C GLY A 20 21.38 18.81 -8.45
N SER A 21 20.91 19.70 -9.30
CA SER A 21 19.81 20.63 -8.98
C SER A 21 18.41 20.07 -9.29
N LEU A 22 18.30 18.78 -9.61
CA LEU A 22 17.02 18.16 -10.03
C LEU A 22 16.24 17.61 -8.84
N ALA A 23 16.89 16.86 -7.96
CA ALA A 23 16.21 16.19 -6.86
C ALA A 23 17.14 15.91 -5.69
N SER A 24 16.56 15.79 -4.50
CA SER A 24 17.23 15.24 -3.33
C SER A 24 16.41 14.05 -2.82
N MET A 25 17.07 12.92 -2.58
CA MET A 25 16.44 11.68 -2.11
C MET A 25 16.84 11.37 -0.67
N LEU A 26 15.85 11.15 0.19
CA LEU A 26 15.99 10.65 1.54
C LEU A 26 15.69 9.15 1.54
N LEU A 27 16.71 8.32 1.77
CA LEU A 27 16.55 6.89 1.96
C LEU A 27 16.35 6.61 3.44
N LEU A 28 15.22 5.99 3.79
CA LEU A 28 14.84 5.65 5.16
C LEU A 28 15.16 4.18 5.47
N GLU A 29 15.43 3.91 6.74
CA GLU A 29 15.37 2.58 7.35
C GLU A 29 14.15 2.51 8.28
N THR A 30 13.35 1.43 8.22
CA THR A 30 12.10 1.31 8.99
C THR A 30 11.91 -0.06 9.65
N ARG A 31 12.96 -0.89 9.71
CA ARG A 31 12.92 -2.26 10.25
C ARG A 31 13.81 -2.43 11.47
N HIS A 32 15.04 -1.93 11.44
CA HIS A 32 16.09 -2.25 12.41
C HIS A 32 16.23 -1.19 13.52
N THR A 33 15.78 0.04 13.31
CA THR A 33 15.90 1.10 14.34
C THR A 33 14.58 1.69 14.78
N GLY A 34 14.32 1.61 16.09
CA GLY A 34 13.37 2.47 16.79
C GLY A 34 11.90 2.33 16.37
N ARG A 35 11.55 1.29 15.60
CA ARG A 35 10.16 0.94 15.30
C ARG A 35 9.50 0.37 16.56
N THR A 36 8.45 1.02 17.05
CA THR A 36 7.70 0.51 18.22
C THR A 36 6.97 -0.77 17.86
N SER A 37 6.88 -1.71 18.80
CA SER A 37 6.18 -2.98 18.60
C SER A 37 4.68 -2.80 18.32
N ASN A 38 4.10 -3.82 17.69
CA ASN A 38 2.66 -4.02 17.54
C ASN A 38 2.14 -5.18 18.40
N GLU A 39 2.92 -5.67 19.38
CA GLU A 39 2.51 -6.82 20.21
C GLU A 39 1.13 -6.66 20.87
N ALA A 40 0.74 -5.45 21.25
CA ALA A 40 -0.59 -5.18 21.80
C ALA A 40 -1.74 -5.46 20.81
N VAL A 41 -1.50 -5.26 19.51
CA VAL A 41 -2.47 -5.49 18.43
C VAL A 41 -1.72 -6.01 17.20
N THR A 42 -1.65 -7.35 17.09
CA THR A 42 -1.01 -8.01 15.95
C THR A 42 -2.06 -8.49 14.96
N ARG A 43 -1.64 -8.76 13.71
CA ARG A 43 -2.50 -9.42 12.72
C ARG A 43 -3.03 -10.76 13.24
N GLY A 44 -2.20 -11.52 13.95
CA GLY A 44 -2.56 -12.82 14.51
C GLY A 44 -3.62 -12.71 15.61
N THR A 45 -3.42 -11.79 16.56
CA THR A 45 -4.38 -11.58 17.66
C THR A 45 -5.72 -11.06 17.14
N LEU A 46 -5.73 -10.10 16.21
CA LEU A 46 -6.96 -9.64 15.54
C LEU A 46 -7.68 -10.77 14.80
N THR A 47 -6.93 -11.61 14.09
CA THR A 47 -7.50 -12.77 13.36
C THR A 47 -8.19 -13.72 14.33
N SER A 48 -7.52 -14.11 15.41
CA SER A 48 -8.07 -15.04 16.40
C SER A 48 -9.27 -14.45 17.14
N GLU A 49 -9.19 -13.19 17.56
CA GLU A 49 -10.25 -12.49 18.27
C GLU A 49 -11.52 -12.36 17.43
N MET A 50 -11.39 -11.85 16.19
CA MET A 50 -12.55 -11.73 15.30
C MET A 50 -13.16 -13.10 14.98
N THR A 51 -12.33 -14.15 14.82
CA THR A 51 -12.83 -15.52 14.62
C THR A 51 -13.68 -15.97 15.80
N ALA A 52 -13.21 -15.73 17.03
CA ALA A 52 -13.95 -16.07 18.23
C ALA A 52 -15.28 -15.32 18.33
N MET A 53 -15.30 -14.01 18.03
CA MET A 53 -16.52 -13.20 17.98
C MET A 53 -17.53 -13.76 16.98
N PHE A 54 -17.10 -14.05 15.75
CA PHE A 54 -17.96 -14.67 14.74
C PHE A 54 -18.52 -16.00 15.24
N ARG A 55 -17.69 -16.90 15.77
CA ARG A 55 -18.14 -18.21 16.25
C ARG A 55 -19.11 -18.11 17.43
N GLN A 56 -18.88 -17.19 18.36
CA GLN A 56 -19.76 -16.95 19.50
C GLN A 56 -21.18 -16.55 19.07
N GLU A 57 -21.29 -15.75 18.00
CA GLU A 57 -22.56 -15.26 17.48
C GLU A 57 -23.15 -16.21 16.40
N GLY A 58 -22.63 -17.43 16.26
CA GLY A 58 -23.12 -18.41 15.29
C GLY A 58 -22.65 -18.19 13.84
N SER A 59 -21.63 -17.35 13.66
CA SER A 59 -21.01 -16.98 12.38
C SER A 59 -22.03 -16.49 11.34
N PRO A 60 -22.83 -15.46 11.68
CA PRO A 60 -23.92 -14.99 10.85
C PRO A 60 -23.40 -14.42 9.53
N GLY A 61 -24.18 -14.55 8.47
CA GLY A 61 -23.88 -13.93 7.18
C GLY A 61 -23.95 -12.40 7.24
N PRO A 62 -23.36 -11.69 6.26
CA PRO A 62 -23.27 -10.22 6.28
C PRO A 62 -24.59 -9.48 6.46
N ASP A 63 -25.71 -10.01 5.95
CA ASP A 63 -27.03 -9.37 6.04
C ASP A 63 -27.57 -9.27 7.47
N LEU A 64 -27.06 -10.10 8.38
CA LEU A 64 -27.51 -10.15 9.78
C LEU A 64 -26.62 -9.33 10.73
N TRP A 65 -25.58 -8.67 10.23
CA TRP A 65 -24.67 -7.94 11.12
C TRP A 65 -25.27 -6.63 11.61
N HIS A 66 -26.09 -5.95 10.81
CA HIS A 66 -26.57 -4.61 11.17
C HIS A 66 -27.50 -4.66 12.40
N GLY A 67 -27.23 -3.81 13.40
CA GLY A 67 -27.94 -3.78 14.67
C GLY A 67 -27.63 -4.96 15.59
N SER A 68 -26.71 -5.85 15.20
CA SER A 68 -26.36 -7.03 16.01
C SER A 68 -25.30 -6.71 17.06
N ARG A 69 -25.19 -7.60 18.06
CA ARG A 69 -24.08 -7.62 19.02
C ARG A 69 -22.73 -7.78 18.32
N LEU A 70 -22.67 -8.54 17.23
CA LEU A 70 -21.45 -8.71 16.45
C LEU A 70 -20.98 -7.38 15.83
N GLU A 71 -21.89 -6.54 15.34
CA GLU A 71 -21.53 -5.21 14.84
C GLU A 71 -20.95 -4.33 15.95
N GLU A 72 -21.55 -4.33 17.14
CA GLU A 72 -21.02 -3.60 18.29
C GLU A 72 -19.59 -4.05 18.63
N GLN A 73 -19.35 -5.35 18.69
CA GLN A 73 -18.02 -5.93 18.91
C GLN A 73 -17.02 -5.52 17.83
N LEU A 74 -17.40 -5.58 16.55
CA LEU A 74 -16.53 -5.19 15.43
C LEU A 74 -16.21 -3.69 15.45
N ARG A 75 -17.16 -2.84 15.85
CA ARG A 75 -16.93 -1.40 16.05
C ARG A 75 -15.98 -1.12 17.21
N ALA A 76 -16.09 -1.89 18.30
CA ALA A 76 -15.13 -1.81 19.41
C ALA A 76 -13.71 -2.23 18.96
N VAL A 77 -13.59 -3.28 18.14
CA VAL A 77 -12.31 -3.67 17.52
C VAL A 77 -11.75 -2.53 16.67
N ARG A 78 -12.57 -1.92 15.79
CA ARG A 78 -12.18 -0.76 14.99
C ARG A 78 -11.64 0.37 15.87
N ALA A 79 -12.37 0.76 16.92
CA ALA A 79 -11.98 1.86 17.81
C ALA A 79 -10.64 1.58 18.52
N ARG A 80 -10.43 0.34 19.00
CA ARG A 80 -9.17 -0.05 19.64
C ARG A 80 -7.99 -0.06 18.65
N VAL A 81 -8.20 -0.56 17.44
CA VAL A 81 -7.18 -0.55 16.37
C VAL A 81 -6.80 0.89 16.01
N ASP A 82 -7.79 1.77 15.89
CA ASP A 82 -7.58 3.21 15.64
C ASP A 82 -6.78 3.88 16.74
N ALA A 83 -7.16 3.66 18.01
CA ALA A 83 -6.43 4.20 19.14
C ALA A 83 -4.97 3.70 19.17
N HIS A 84 -4.74 2.42 18.84
CA HIS A 84 -3.38 1.85 18.80
C HIS A 84 -2.52 2.45 17.67
N ARG A 85 -3.06 2.67 16.47
CA ARG A 85 -2.28 3.23 15.34
C ARG A 85 -2.00 4.73 15.50
N SER A 86 -2.90 5.46 16.16
CA SER A 86 -2.80 6.91 16.37
C SER A 86 -2.08 7.29 17.67
N ALA A 87 -1.71 6.31 18.51
CA ALA A 87 -1.08 6.59 19.79
C ALA A 87 0.24 7.38 19.61
N PRO A 88 0.47 8.44 20.40
CA PRO A 88 1.54 9.41 20.18
C PRO A 88 2.95 8.84 20.37
N GLU A 89 3.10 7.66 20.98
CA GLU A 89 4.36 6.94 21.11
C GLU A 89 4.69 6.07 19.89
N LYS A 90 3.73 5.79 18.99
CA LYS A 90 3.95 4.96 17.81
C LYS A 90 5.01 5.56 16.90
N ARG A 91 6.03 4.77 16.58
CA ARG A 91 7.17 5.17 15.75
C ARG A 91 7.48 4.12 14.71
N MET A 92 7.61 4.54 13.45
CA MET A 92 8.13 3.71 12.37
C MET A 92 9.66 3.85 12.23
N MET A 93 10.20 4.99 12.66
CA MET A 93 11.62 5.32 12.69
C MET A 93 12.00 5.78 14.10
N GLY A 94 13.23 5.51 14.53
CA GLY A 94 13.74 6.02 15.81
C GLY A 94 13.86 7.55 15.86
N ASP A 95 14.06 8.09 17.06
CA ASP A 95 14.16 9.54 17.28
C ASP A 95 15.30 10.18 16.48
N GLU A 96 16.46 9.52 16.45
CA GLU A 96 17.63 10.01 15.72
C GLU A 96 17.33 10.21 14.22
N GLN A 97 16.72 9.19 13.59
CA GLN A 97 16.33 9.26 12.20
C GLN A 97 15.19 10.25 11.97
N THR A 98 14.26 10.39 12.92
CA THR A 98 13.17 11.38 12.84
C THR A 98 13.73 12.81 12.86
N VAL A 99 14.66 13.11 13.78
CA VAL A 99 15.35 14.41 13.81
C VAL A 99 16.19 14.63 12.56
N TRP A 100 16.91 13.61 12.10
CA TRP A 100 17.66 13.66 10.85
C TRP A 100 16.74 13.97 9.65
N PHE A 101 15.59 13.30 9.55
CA PHE A 101 14.64 13.48 8.47
C PHE A 101 14.08 14.91 8.43
N SER A 102 13.70 15.45 9.60
CA SER A 102 13.23 16.83 9.71
C SER A 102 14.29 17.84 9.28
N ARG A 103 15.54 17.68 9.75
CA ARG A 103 16.64 18.55 9.36
C ARG A 103 16.94 18.48 7.87
N GLU A 104 17.01 17.29 7.29
CA GLU A 104 17.28 17.14 5.86
C GLU A 104 16.12 17.64 5.00
N SER A 105 14.87 17.45 5.43
CA SER A 105 13.70 18.02 4.76
C SER A 105 13.76 19.54 4.69
N ALA A 106 14.13 20.21 5.80
CA ALA A 106 14.33 21.66 5.83
C ALA A 106 15.45 22.10 4.87
N ARG A 107 16.60 21.41 4.88
CA ARG A 107 17.71 21.69 3.95
C ARG A 107 17.32 21.53 2.49
N ILE A 108 16.47 20.55 2.17
CA ILE A 108 15.95 20.35 0.80
C ILE A 108 14.99 21.48 0.42
N ALA A 109 14.17 21.97 1.37
CA ALA A 109 13.29 23.12 1.11
C ALA A 109 14.09 24.40 0.77
N GLU A 110 15.30 24.54 1.31
CA GLU A 110 16.18 25.69 1.05
C GLU A 110 17.01 25.55 -0.24
N SER A 111 17.25 24.33 -0.73
CA SER A 111 18.13 24.09 -1.89
C SER A 111 17.53 24.46 -3.24
N GLY A 112 16.20 24.65 -3.32
CA GLY A 112 15.50 25.02 -4.55
C GLY A 112 15.36 23.88 -5.57
N VAL A 113 15.62 22.63 -5.17
CA VAL A 113 15.33 21.47 -6.03
C VAL A 113 13.82 21.32 -6.21
N PRO A 114 13.33 20.97 -7.42
CA PRO A 114 11.90 20.79 -7.65
C PRO A 114 11.33 19.52 -6.98
N TRP A 115 12.19 18.52 -6.72
CA TRP A 115 11.77 17.21 -6.22
C TRP A 115 12.47 16.81 -4.93
N ARG A 116 11.65 16.37 -3.98
CA ARG A 116 12.07 15.61 -2.81
C ARG A 116 11.61 14.17 -3.01
N LEU A 117 12.54 13.23 -3.00
CA LEU A 117 12.24 11.81 -3.12
C LEU A 117 12.42 11.17 -1.75
N VAL A 118 11.53 10.25 -1.37
CA VAL A 118 11.64 9.45 -0.15
C VAL A 118 11.59 7.99 -0.55
N ALA A 119 12.64 7.24 -0.27
CA ALA A 119 12.71 5.81 -0.55
C ALA A 119 12.66 5.03 0.76
N GLN A 120 11.75 4.07 0.86
CA GLN A 120 11.53 3.26 2.05
C GLN A 120 10.91 1.91 1.67
N PRO A 121 10.87 0.89 2.55
CA PRO A 121 10.48 -0.46 2.14
C PRO A 121 8.96 -0.73 1.98
N LEU A 122 8.10 0.00 2.69
CA LEU A 122 6.69 -0.37 2.97
C LEU A 122 5.70 0.50 2.19
N VAL A 123 4.41 0.13 2.13
CA VAL A 123 3.36 1.05 1.65
C VAL A 123 3.06 2.10 2.73
N MET A 124 3.09 3.40 2.40
CA MET A 124 2.87 4.53 3.32
C MET A 124 1.42 5.06 3.32
N GLN A 125 0.75 4.97 2.18
CA GLN A 125 -0.64 5.31 1.96
C GLN A 125 -1.54 4.78 3.07
N GLU A 126 -2.62 5.52 3.33
CA GLU A 126 -3.70 5.00 4.15
C GLU A 126 -4.37 3.84 3.41
N GLY A 127 -4.29 2.65 4.01
CA GLY A 127 -4.85 1.43 3.45
C GLY A 127 -5.84 0.79 4.41
N MET A 128 -7.08 1.26 4.37
CA MET A 128 -8.19 0.52 4.95
C MET A 128 -8.34 -0.82 4.23
N THR A 129 -8.62 -1.88 4.99
CA THR A 129 -8.90 -3.22 4.45
C THR A 129 -9.97 -3.13 3.34
N PRO A 130 -9.84 -3.87 2.22
CA PRO A 130 -10.70 -3.72 1.05
C PRO A 130 -12.19 -3.95 1.36
N ASP A 131 -13.04 -3.03 0.91
CA ASP A 131 -14.50 -3.11 1.01
C ASP A 131 -15.06 -3.81 -0.23
N LEU A 132 -15.12 -5.13 -0.17
CA LEU A 132 -15.56 -5.98 -1.30
C LEU A 132 -17.03 -5.76 -1.65
N GLU A 133 -17.88 -5.49 -0.67
CA GLU A 133 -19.29 -5.20 -0.91
C GLU A 133 -19.48 -3.80 -1.47
N GLY A 134 -18.66 -2.85 -1.02
CA GLY A 134 -18.53 -1.52 -1.61
C GLY A 134 -18.11 -1.59 -3.08
N ALA A 135 -17.21 -2.49 -3.45
CA ALA A 135 -16.82 -2.72 -4.84
C ALA A 135 -18.00 -3.18 -5.69
N VAL A 136 -18.82 -4.12 -5.19
CA VAL A 136 -20.04 -4.58 -5.87
C VAL A 136 -21.02 -3.41 -6.04
N ARG A 137 -21.29 -2.64 -4.98
CA ARG A 137 -22.17 -1.45 -5.04
C ARG A 137 -21.66 -0.41 -6.04
N ALA A 138 -20.36 -0.15 -6.05
CA ALA A 138 -19.75 0.80 -6.97
C ALA A 138 -19.85 0.33 -8.43
N ALA A 139 -19.66 -0.96 -8.71
CA ALA A 139 -19.87 -1.54 -10.04
C ALA A 139 -21.33 -1.40 -10.51
N ILE A 140 -22.31 -1.62 -9.62
CA ILE A 140 -23.73 -1.39 -9.92
C ILE A 140 -23.97 0.07 -10.26
N HIS A 141 -23.44 1.01 -9.46
CA HIS A 141 -23.60 2.45 -9.69
C HIS A 141 -23.00 2.90 -11.04
N ARG A 142 -21.90 2.27 -11.48
CA ARG A 142 -21.28 2.51 -12.81
C ARG A 142 -21.99 1.81 -13.97
N GLY A 143 -23.03 1.00 -13.72
CA GLY A 143 -23.74 0.23 -14.75
C GLY A 143 -23.02 -1.05 -15.20
N GLU A 144 -21.97 -1.48 -14.49
CA GLU A 144 -21.18 -2.67 -14.80
C GLU A 144 -21.86 -3.96 -14.28
N LEU A 145 -23.12 -4.18 -14.65
CA LEU A 145 -23.99 -5.18 -14.03
C LEU A 145 -23.47 -6.62 -14.14
N ALA A 146 -22.79 -6.97 -15.24
CA ALA A 146 -22.19 -8.30 -15.40
C ALA A 146 -21.03 -8.53 -14.42
N THR A 147 -20.17 -7.53 -14.24
CA THR A 147 -19.08 -7.55 -13.25
C THR A 147 -19.63 -7.61 -11.84
N ALA A 148 -20.62 -6.77 -11.52
CA ALA A 148 -21.26 -6.77 -10.21
C ALA A 148 -21.88 -8.13 -9.86
N ARG A 149 -22.61 -8.76 -10.79
CA ARG A 149 -23.18 -10.11 -10.60
C ARG A 149 -22.11 -11.15 -10.35
N ARG A 150 -21.02 -11.15 -11.13
CA ARG A 150 -19.89 -12.08 -10.96
C ARG A 150 -19.26 -11.93 -9.57
N TRP A 151 -18.99 -10.70 -9.15
CA TRP A 151 -18.41 -10.41 -7.85
C TRP A 151 -19.36 -10.77 -6.69
N ALA A 152 -20.64 -10.40 -6.79
CA ALA A 152 -21.65 -10.75 -5.79
C ALA A 152 -21.76 -12.28 -5.59
N ALA A 153 -21.75 -13.05 -6.69
CA ALA A 153 -21.80 -14.52 -6.61
C ALA A 153 -20.58 -15.12 -5.89
N VAL A 154 -19.38 -14.54 -6.07
CA VAL A 154 -18.18 -14.96 -5.32
C VAL A 154 -18.37 -14.69 -3.84
N LEU A 155 -18.84 -13.50 -3.46
CA LEU A 155 -19.05 -13.14 -2.06
C LEU A 155 -20.12 -14.01 -1.40
N GLU A 156 -21.24 -14.25 -2.09
CA GLU A 156 -22.31 -15.14 -1.63
C GLU A 156 -21.79 -16.56 -1.37
N ASN A 157 -21.07 -17.15 -2.33
CA ASN A 157 -20.49 -18.47 -2.18
C ASN A 157 -19.51 -18.53 -1.00
N LEU A 158 -18.62 -17.55 -0.84
CA LEU A 158 -17.69 -17.50 0.30
C LEU A 158 -18.38 -17.56 1.68
N THR A 159 -19.66 -17.18 1.76
CA THR A 159 -20.45 -17.22 3.00
C THR A 159 -21.25 -18.51 3.20
N ARG A 160 -21.21 -19.46 2.25
CA ARG A 160 -21.95 -20.72 2.27
C ARG A 160 -21.00 -21.91 2.29
N LEU A 161 -21.06 -22.71 3.37
CA LEU A 161 -20.27 -23.94 3.50
C LEU A 161 -20.54 -24.90 2.34
N ASN A 162 -19.49 -25.61 1.91
CA ASN A 162 -19.50 -26.58 0.80
C ASN A 162 -19.86 -25.99 -0.58
N SER A 163 -20.03 -24.68 -0.69
CA SER A 163 -20.08 -24.02 -1.99
C SER A 163 -18.68 -23.97 -2.63
N THR A 164 -18.59 -23.45 -3.84
CA THR A 164 -17.34 -23.35 -4.59
C THR A 164 -17.05 -21.93 -5.06
N VAL A 165 -15.76 -21.57 -5.09
CA VAL A 165 -15.27 -20.29 -5.58
C VAL A 165 -14.08 -20.47 -6.53
N PRO A 166 -13.97 -19.67 -7.59
CA PRO A 166 -12.81 -19.72 -8.47
C PRO A 166 -11.54 -19.24 -7.74
N THR A 167 -10.38 -19.71 -8.19
CA THR A 167 -9.09 -19.24 -7.68
C THR A 167 -8.36 -18.34 -8.67
N THR A 168 -7.44 -17.53 -8.15
CA THR A 168 -6.53 -16.67 -8.93
C THR A 168 -5.61 -17.45 -9.88
N TRP A 169 -5.36 -18.74 -9.63
CA TRP A 169 -4.57 -19.63 -10.50
C TRP A 169 -5.40 -20.53 -11.43
N GLY A 170 -6.70 -20.23 -11.61
CA GLY A 170 -7.54 -20.93 -12.58
C GLY A 170 -8.15 -22.27 -12.12
N GLY A 171 -8.26 -22.48 -10.81
CA GLY A 171 -8.92 -23.64 -10.19
C GLY A 171 -10.19 -23.26 -9.44
N VAL A 172 -10.67 -24.18 -8.61
CA VAL A 172 -11.83 -24.00 -7.73
C VAL A 172 -11.49 -24.48 -6.31
N LEU A 173 -11.92 -23.73 -5.29
CA LEU A 173 -11.87 -24.14 -3.89
C LEU A 173 -13.28 -24.41 -3.36
N THR A 174 -13.39 -25.45 -2.54
CA THR A 174 -14.58 -25.68 -1.71
C THR A 174 -14.49 -24.82 -0.46
N VAL A 175 -15.60 -24.18 -0.09
CA VAL A 175 -15.69 -23.32 1.09
C VAL A 175 -15.76 -24.18 2.36
N THR A 176 -14.61 -24.36 3.01
CA THR A 176 -14.48 -24.98 4.33
C THR A 176 -14.89 -24.00 5.44
N PRO A 177 -15.09 -24.47 6.69
CA PRO A 177 -15.29 -23.59 7.84
C PRO A 177 -14.18 -22.54 7.99
N GLU A 178 -12.91 -22.92 7.83
CA GLU A 178 -11.76 -22.03 7.97
C GLU A 178 -11.75 -20.94 6.89
N LEU A 179 -12.04 -21.31 5.65
CA LEU A 179 -12.15 -20.37 4.53
C LEU A 179 -13.34 -19.43 4.72
N ARG A 180 -14.49 -19.95 5.13
CA ARG A 180 -15.68 -19.15 5.44
C ARG A 180 -15.39 -18.14 6.55
N ASP A 181 -14.76 -18.56 7.63
CA ASP A 181 -14.37 -17.67 8.73
C ASP A 181 -13.41 -16.58 8.24
N ALA A 182 -12.42 -16.94 7.40
CA ALA A 182 -11.52 -15.96 6.80
C ALA A 182 -12.23 -14.94 5.89
N ALA A 183 -13.20 -15.39 5.10
CA ALA A 183 -14.00 -14.53 4.25
C ALA A 183 -14.87 -13.58 5.07
N LEU A 184 -15.59 -14.07 6.09
CA LEU A 184 -16.43 -13.26 6.97
C LEU A 184 -15.61 -12.18 7.70
N ARG A 185 -14.44 -12.53 8.24
CA ARG A 185 -13.52 -11.56 8.86
C ARG A 185 -13.08 -10.47 7.87
N LYS A 186 -12.73 -10.85 6.63
CA LYS A 186 -12.29 -9.89 5.61
C LYS A 186 -13.42 -8.96 5.17
N LEU A 187 -14.62 -9.49 4.98
CA LEU A 187 -15.83 -8.73 4.68
C LEU A 187 -16.17 -7.75 5.80
N ALA A 188 -16.17 -8.21 7.05
CA ALA A 188 -16.41 -7.35 8.22
C ALA A 188 -15.34 -6.26 8.35
N ALA A 189 -14.07 -6.60 8.17
CA ALA A 189 -12.99 -5.63 8.24
C ALA A 189 -13.11 -4.56 7.15
N GLY A 190 -13.50 -4.91 5.92
CA GLY A 190 -13.82 -3.93 4.88
C GLY A 190 -15.01 -3.05 5.25
N ARG A 191 -16.15 -3.66 5.60
CA ARG A 191 -17.41 -2.96 5.90
C ARG A 191 -17.30 -2.01 7.09
N TYR A 192 -16.65 -2.45 8.17
CA TYR A 192 -16.45 -1.65 9.38
C TYR A 192 -15.09 -0.93 9.41
N LYS A 193 -14.40 -0.92 8.27
CA LYS A 193 -13.12 -0.25 8.05
C LYS A 193 -12.00 -0.68 9.00
N ILE A 194 -12.02 -1.89 9.56
CA ILE A 194 -10.96 -2.34 10.48
C ILE A 194 -9.65 -2.53 9.70
N THR A 195 -8.60 -1.78 10.06
CA THR A 195 -7.25 -1.97 9.49
C THR A 195 -6.63 -3.27 10.00
N LEU A 196 -6.33 -4.20 9.08
CA LEU A 196 -5.73 -5.50 9.43
C LEU A 196 -4.21 -5.57 9.26
N ASN A 197 -3.63 -4.68 8.45
CA ASN A 197 -2.18 -4.58 8.30
C ASN A 197 -1.64 -3.51 9.27
N LEU A 198 -0.94 -3.95 10.30
CA LEU A 198 -0.29 -3.06 11.27
C LEU A 198 1.24 -3.09 11.16
N ASP A 199 1.80 -3.98 10.32
CA ASP A 199 3.26 -4.08 10.14
C ASP A 199 3.83 -2.92 9.32
N GLY A 200 3.04 -2.41 8.36
CA GLY A 200 3.35 -1.23 7.55
C GLY A 200 2.91 0.09 8.20
N TRP A 201 3.04 1.22 7.47
CA TRP A 201 2.69 2.56 7.96
C TRP A 201 1.22 2.73 8.36
N MET A 202 0.34 1.84 7.90
CA MET A 202 -1.05 1.75 8.33
C MET A 202 -1.22 1.54 9.84
N GLY A 203 -0.23 0.93 10.51
CA GLY A 203 -0.21 0.76 11.97
C GLY A 203 0.50 1.89 12.74
N TYR A 204 0.97 2.93 12.04
CA TYR A 204 1.82 3.99 12.60
C TYR A 204 1.39 5.37 12.11
N GLU A 205 0.10 5.68 12.23
CA GLU A 205 -0.49 6.96 11.81
C GLU A 205 0.21 8.16 12.46
N ALA A 206 0.46 8.11 13.77
CA ALA A 206 1.20 9.18 14.45
C ALA A 206 2.62 9.38 13.89
N ALA A 207 3.27 8.31 13.40
CA ALA A 207 4.58 8.45 12.74
C ALA A 207 4.46 9.06 11.35
N ARG A 208 3.41 8.73 10.60
CA ARG A 208 3.11 9.33 9.30
C ARG A 208 2.82 10.84 9.44
N ASP A 209 2.12 11.24 10.49
CA ASP A 209 1.86 12.65 10.78
C ASP A 209 3.14 13.43 11.09
N ARG A 210 4.08 12.83 11.84
CA ARG A 210 5.40 13.45 12.06
C ARG A 210 6.18 13.64 10.77
N LEU A 211 6.08 12.70 9.80
CA LEU A 211 6.65 12.90 8.47
C LEU A 211 5.97 14.07 7.74
N ALA A 212 4.64 14.12 7.74
CA ALA A 212 3.88 15.19 7.10
C ALA A 212 4.27 16.57 7.65
N GLN A 213 4.40 16.67 8.97
CA GLN A 213 4.84 17.88 9.67
C GLN A 213 6.26 18.28 9.27
N ALA A 214 7.20 17.34 9.28
CA ALA A 214 8.58 17.57 8.88
C ALA A 214 8.70 18.02 7.42
N LEU A 215 7.91 17.43 6.52
CA LEU A 215 7.91 17.78 5.11
C LEU A 215 7.28 19.15 4.82
N SER A 216 6.29 19.53 5.63
CA SER A 216 5.58 20.82 5.56
C SER A 216 6.34 21.96 6.23
N ALA A 217 7.43 21.68 6.95
CA ALA A 217 8.28 22.70 7.56
C ALA A 217 9.14 23.37 6.47
N GLY A 218 8.80 24.61 6.12
CA GLY A 218 9.54 25.43 5.16
C GLY A 218 8.86 25.56 3.79
N LYS A 219 9.65 25.85 2.76
CA LYS A 219 9.13 26.03 1.39
C LYS A 219 8.60 24.70 0.84
N PRO A 220 7.44 24.69 0.18
CA PRO A 220 6.90 23.49 -0.45
C PRO A 220 7.85 22.91 -1.50
N VAL A 221 8.12 21.61 -1.43
CA VAL A 221 8.87 20.85 -2.44
C VAL A 221 8.04 19.64 -2.83
N SER A 222 7.93 19.38 -4.14
CA SER A 222 7.15 18.25 -4.66
C SER A 222 7.72 16.94 -4.15
N THR A 223 6.96 16.26 -3.28
CA THR A 223 7.43 15.06 -2.59
C THR A 223 6.85 13.80 -3.21
N VAL A 224 7.72 12.86 -3.56
CA VAL A 224 7.36 11.52 -4.05
C VAL A 224 7.95 10.46 -3.12
N VAL A 225 7.13 9.51 -2.69
CA VAL A 225 7.51 8.35 -1.89
C VAL A 225 7.59 7.12 -2.80
N TYR A 226 8.60 6.28 -2.58
CA TYR A 226 8.67 4.94 -3.16
C TYR A 226 8.68 3.89 -2.06
N GLY A 227 7.90 2.83 -2.27
CA GLY A 227 7.83 1.66 -1.43
C GLY A 227 7.81 0.34 -2.20
N GLY A 228 7.55 -0.73 -1.45
CA GLY A 228 7.53 -2.12 -1.90
C GLY A 228 6.97 -3.03 -0.80
N ASP A 229 7.64 -4.15 -0.52
CA ASP A 229 7.35 -5.14 0.55
C ASP A 229 6.00 -5.87 0.46
N SER A 230 4.92 -5.17 0.11
CA SER A 230 3.58 -5.72 -0.12
C SER A 230 3.51 -6.75 -1.25
N HIS A 231 4.53 -6.76 -2.12
CA HIS A 231 4.61 -7.46 -3.39
C HIS A 231 3.64 -6.96 -4.47
N ASP A 232 2.77 -6.00 -4.19
CA ASP A 232 1.78 -5.50 -5.14
C ASP A 232 2.08 -4.06 -5.56
N ALA A 233 1.47 -3.61 -6.66
CA ALA A 233 1.68 -2.26 -7.16
C ALA A 233 0.65 -1.30 -6.55
N TRP A 234 1.07 -0.10 -6.14
CA TRP A 234 0.19 0.91 -5.55
C TRP A 234 0.54 2.31 -6.04
N VAL A 235 -0.49 3.12 -6.30
CA VAL A 235 -0.37 4.53 -6.68
C VAL A 235 -1.46 5.33 -6.01
N GLY A 236 -1.05 6.35 -5.26
CA GLY A 236 -1.98 7.24 -4.58
C GLY A 236 -1.27 8.34 -3.79
N PRO A 237 -2.04 9.27 -3.20
CA PRO A 237 -1.49 10.27 -2.30
C PRO A 237 -1.25 9.69 -0.91
N VAL A 238 -0.19 10.15 -0.25
CA VAL A 238 0.01 9.94 1.19
C VAL A 238 -0.60 11.12 1.93
N ARG A 239 -1.46 10.82 2.90
CA ARG A 239 -2.18 11.79 3.72
C ARG A 239 -1.81 11.70 5.20
N ASP A 240 -1.84 12.84 5.87
CA ASP A 240 -1.83 12.90 7.33
C ASP A 240 -3.23 12.61 7.91
N SER A 241 -3.33 12.48 9.23
CA SER A 241 -4.59 12.22 9.94
C SER A 241 -5.65 13.33 9.78
N SER A 242 -5.26 14.53 9.33
CA SER A 242 -6.22 15.59 8.97
C SER A 242 -6.83 15.41 7.57
N GLY A 243 -6.33 14.44 6.80
CA GLY A 243 -6.71 14.18 5.43
C GLY A 243 -5.94 15.02 4.41
N LYS A 244 -4.93 15.80 4.82
CA LYS A 244 -4.13 16.61 3.89
C LYS A 244 -3.09 15.74 3.20
N ALA A 245 -3.10 15.75 1.86
CA ALA A 245 -2.07 15.07 1.07
C ALA A 245 -0.74 15.85 1.15
N PHE A 246 0.34 15.13 1.45
CA PHE A 246 1.68 15.74 1.56
C PHE A 246 2.72 15.12 0.61
N ALA A 247 2.40 13.98 -0.01
CA ALA A 247 3.24 13.34 -1.03
C ALA A 247 2.40 12.51 -2.00
N ALA A 248 2.94 12.25 -3.19
CA ALA A 248 2.50 11.15 -4.03
C ALA A 248 3.33 9.89 -3.72
N GLU A 249 2.74 8.71 -3.78
CA GLU A 249 3.44 7.45 -3.56
C GLU A 249 3.28 6.50 -4.75
N PHE A 250 4.38 5.82 -5.07
CA PHE A 250 4.45 4.76 -6.07
C PHE A 250 5.17 3.56 -5.46
N ASP A 251 4.45 2.47 -5.25
CA ASP A 251 5.00 1.25 -4.67
C ASP A 251 5.16 0.19 -5.74
N GLY A 252 6.37 -0.36 -5.83
CA GLY A 252 6.69 -1.39 -6.80
C GLY A 252 6.10 -2.74 -6.40
N MET A 253 5.50 -3.43 -7.38
CA MET A 253 5.29 -4.86 -7.29
C MET A 253 6.62 -5.61 -7.08
N SER A 254 6.56 -6.82 -6.53
CA SER A 254 7.72 -7.70 -6.43
C SER A 254 8.20 -8.16 -7.81
N VAL A 255 9.49 -8.49 -7.92
CA VAL A 255 10.04 -9.09 -9.14
C VAL A 255 9.54 -10.53 -9.33
N SER A 256 9.50 -11.33 -8.26
CA SER A 256 9.10 -12.74 -8.32
C SER A 256 8.24 -13.24 -7.16
N SER A 257 8.37 -12.67 -5.97
CA SER A 257 7.58 -13.10 -4.80
C SER A 257 6.08 -12.91 -5.03
N THR A 258 5.26 -13.91 -4.69
CA THR A 258 3.80 -13.82 -4.87
C THR A 258 3.15 -12.78 -3.95
N GLY A 259 2.16 -12.05 -4.46
CA GLY A 259 1.42 -11.03 -3.72
C GLY A 259 0.07 -11.51 -3.20
N LEU A 260 -0.86 -10.57 -3.07
CA LEU A 260 -2.21 -10.81 -2.56
C LEU A 260 -2.96 -11.93 -3.32
N GLU A 261 -2.64 -12.16 -4.60
CA GLU A 261 -3.20 -13.25 -5.40
C GLU A 261 -2.93 -14.65 -4.85
N SER A 262 -1.84 -14.84 -4.10
CA SER A 262 -1.52 -16.13 -3.48
C SER A 262 -1.93 -16.18 -2.01
N TRP A 263 -1.96 -15.05 -1.30
CA TRP A 263 -2.40 -14.99 0.10
C TRP A 263 -3.91 -15.05 0.26
N VAL A 264 -4.66 -14.57 -0.74
CA VAL A 264 -6.13 -14.54 -0.75
C VAL A 264 -6.65 -15.13 -2.08
N PRO A 265 -6.33 -16.39 -2.37
CA PRO A 265 -6.51 -16.91 -3.73
C PRO A 265 -7.95 -17.18 -4.12
N TRP A 266 -8.83 -17.26 -3.14
CA TRP A 266 -10.28 -17.40 -3.28
C TRP A 266 -10.98 -16.09 -3.67
N LEU A 267 -10.22 -14.99 -3.81
CA LEU A 267 -10.74 -13.68 -4.21
C LEU A 267 -10.17 -13.30 -5.59
N PRO A 268 -11.02 -13.11 -6.62
CA PRO A 268 -10.56 -12.62 -7.91
C PRO A 268 -9.79 -11.30 -7.81
N SER A 269 -8.68 -11.18 -8.54
CA SER A 269 -7.80 -10.00 -8.49
C SER A 269 -8.50 -8.69 -8.86
N ASP A 270 -9.45 -8.72 -9.79
CA ASP A 270 -10.26 -7.56 -10.19
C ASP A 270 -11.17 -7.07 -9.05
N LEU A 271 -11.85 -8.00 -8.36
CA LEU A 271 -12.64 -7.69 -7.16
C LEU A 271 -11.74 -7.21 -6.00
N HIS A 272 -10.56 -7.81 -5.85
CA HIS A 272 -9.64 -7.40 -4.79
C HIS A 272 -9.17 -5.95 -4.99
N ALA A 273 -8.76 -5.58 -6.21
CA ALA A 273 -8.39 -4.22 -6.54
C ALA A 273 -9.56 -3.25 -6.37
N ALA A 274 -10.74 -3.61 -6.85
CA ALA A 274 -11.94 -2.78 -6.69
C ALA A 274 -12.33 -2.59 -5.22
N GLY A 275 -12.12 -3.60 -4.36
CA GLY A 275 -12.33 -3.49 -2.92
C GLY A 275 -11.38 -2.51 -2.25
N TRP A 276 -10.12 -2.48 -2.66
CA TRP A 276 -9.16 -1.49 -2.17
C TRP A 276 -9.57 -0.07 -2.58
N HIS A 277 -10.00 0.14 -3.84
CA HIS A 277 -10.53 1.42 -4.29
C HIS A 277 -11.80 1.85 -3.53
N ALA A 278 -12.71 0.90 -3.25
CA ALA A 278 -13.94 1.19 -2.52
C ALA A 278 -13.67 1.62 -1.07
N ALA A 279 -12.67 1.02 -0.42
CA ALA A 279 -12.28 1.38 0.94
C ALA A 279 -11.40 2.64 1.02
N ASN A 280 -10.67 2.94 -0.05
CA ASN A 280 -9.66 4.01 -0.10
C ASN A 280 -9.92 4.89 -1.34
N PRO A 281 -10.85 5.87 -1.27
CA PRO A 281 -11.32 6.61 -2.45
C PRO A 281 -10.23 7.39 -3.19
N ASP A 282 -9.14 7.75 -2.51
CA ASP A 282 -8.01 8.46 -3.10
C ASP A 282 -6.95 7.54 -3.72
N LEU A 283 -7.04 6.23 -3.50
CA LEU A 283 -6.17 5.25 -4.17
C LEU A 283 -6.44 5.33 -5.68
N GLN A 284 -5.43 5.71 -6.44
CA GLN A 284 -5.59 5.98 -7.87
C GLN A 284 -5.45 4.73 -8.71
N TRP A 285 -4.54 3.83 -8.32
CA TRP A 285 -4.36 2.56 -9.01
C TRP A 285 -3.67 1.54 -8.10
N MET A 286 -4.01 0.27 -8.29
CA MET A 286 -3.31 -0.83 -7.66
C MET A 286 -3.40 -2.10 -8.52
N ASP A 287 -2.37 -2.95 -8.52
CA ASP A 287 -2.39 -4.28 -9.17
C ASP A 287 -2.00 -5.37 -8.16
N PRO A 288 -2.91 -6.30 -7.81
CA PRO A 288 -2.68 -7.31 -6.77
C PRO A 288 -2.11 -8.63 -7.33
N SER A 289 -1.63 -8.65 -8.58
CA SER A 289 -1.45 -9.91 -9.31
C SER A 289 -0.21 -9.98 -10.20
N ARG A 290 0.26 -8.86 -10.74
CA ARG A 290 1.35 -8.85 -11.73
C ARG A 290 2.69 -8.58 -11.05
N ARG A 291 3.71 -9.37 -11.41
CA ARG A 291 5.10 -9.26 -10.92
C ARG A 291 5.96 -8.50 -11.93
N GLY A 292 7.00 -7.80 -11.47
CA GLY A 292 7.74 -6.87 -12.31
C GLY A 292 8.53 -5.80 -11.57
N PHE A 293 8.62 -4.62 -12.18
CA PHE A 293 9.40 -3.48 -11.67
C PHE A 293 8.84 -2.14 -12.13
N MET A 294 9.33 -1.05 -11.52
CA MET A 294 9.05 0.32 -11.96
C MET A 294 10.21 0.88 -12.79
N LEU A 295 9.90 1.64 -13.84
CA LEU A 295 10.84 2.56 -14.48
C LEU A 295 10.45 3.99 -14.13
N VAL A 296 11.39 4.75 -13.58
CA VAL A 296 11.19 6.15 -13.19
C VAL A 296 11.98 7.05 -14.12
N ARG A 297 11.30 8.05 -14.70
CA ARG A 297 11.91 9.13 -15.46
C ARG A 297 11.58 10.45 -14.79
N LEU A 298 12.61 11.21 -14.41
CA LEU A 298 12.44 12.47 -13.68
C LEU A 298 13.05 13.62 -14.47
N ASN A 299 12.30 14.72 -14.60
CA ASN A 299 12.80 16.02 -15.03
C ASN A 299 12.25 17.11 -14.11
N ARG A 300 12.56 18.39 -14.34
CA ARG A 300 12.17 19.48 -13.43
C ARG A 300 10.67 19.69 -13.25
N THR A 301 9.85 19.30 -14.23
CA THR A 301 8.41 19.58 -14.26
C THR A 301 7.56 18.31 -14.19
N VAL A 302 8.13 17.15 -14.49
CA VAL A 302 7.41 15.88 -14.53
C VAL A 302 8.25 14.77 -13.90
N HIS A 303 7.61 14.02 -13.01
CA HIS A 303 8.02 12.72 -12.54
C HIS A 303 7.14 11.67 -13.22
N GLU A 304 7.71 10.76 -14.00
CA GLU A 304 6.97 9.70 -14.68
C GLU A 304 7.36 8.34 -14.11
N VAL A 305 6.36 7.51 -13.84
CA VAL A 305 6.51 6.13 -13.40
C VAL A 305 5.80 5.21 -14.37
N GLN A 306 6.49 4.16 -14.80
CA GLN A 306 5.93 3.08 -15.59
C GLN A 306 6.04 1.76 -14.83
N PHE A 307 4.93 1.04 -14.73
CA PHE A 307 4.85 -0.28 -14.13
C PHE A 307 4.97 -1.35 -15.22
N HIS A 308 6.05 -2.12 -15.17
CA HIS A 308 6.37 -3.15 -16.15
C HIS A 308 6.23 -4.53 -15.53
N ALA A 309 5.33 -5.35 -16.07
CA ALA A 309 5.22 -6.75 -15.70
C ALA A 309 6.27 -7.60 -16.40
N VAL A 310 6.75 -8.62 -15.71
CA VAL A 310 7.58 -9.69 -16.26
C VAL A 310 6.86 -11.02 -16.09
N ASP A 311 7.12 -11.96 -16.99
CA ASP A 311 6.64 -13.33 -16.86
C ASP A 311 7.66 -14.13 -16.05
N VAL A 312 7.33 -14.38 -14.78
CA VAL A 312 8.20 -15.12 -13.84
C VAL A 312 8.30 -16.61 -14.15
N SER A 313 7.42 -17.13 -15.02
CA SER A 313 7.50 -18.51 -15.52
C SER A 313 8.38 -18.63 -16.76
N SER A 314 8.71 -17.51 -17.41
CA SER A 314 9.52 -17.49 -18.62
C SER A 314 11.01 -17.51 -18.31
N THR A 315 11.77 -18.26 -19.12
CA THR A 315 13.23 -18.15 -19.15
C THR A 315 13.71 -16.97 -19.98
N ASP A 316 12.82 -16.29 -20.73
CA ASP A 316 13.17 -15.06 -21.45
C ASP A 316 13.09 -13.84 -20.52
N THR A 317 14.24 -13.48 -19.95
CA THR A 317 14.39 -12.33 -19.04
C THR A 317 14.47 -10.97 -19.76
N ARG A 318 14.28 -10.92 -21.08
CA ARG A 318 14.51 -9.71 -21.90
C ARG A 318 13.23 -8.95 -22.26
N THR A 319 12.05 -9.43 -21.88
CA THR A 319 10.77 -8.80 -22.24
C THR A 319 9.97 -8.39 -21.02
N SER A 320 9.33 -7.22 -21.12
CA SER A 320 8.35 -6.75 -20.15
C SER A 320 7.09 -6.24 -20.83
N GLU A 321 5.98 -6.20 -20.09
CA GLU A 321 4.70 -5.62 -20.51
C GLU A 321 4.43 -4.35 -19.71
N LEU A 322 4.22 -3.23 -20.39
CA LEU A 322 3.76 -2.01 -19.72
C LEU A 322 2.31 -2.20 -19.25
N LEU A 323 2.10 -2.28 -17.93
CA LEU A 323 0.77 -2.39 -17.32
C LEU A 323 0.08 -1.03 -17.20
N ALA A 324 0.80 -0.07 -16.62
CA ALA A 324 0.29 1.26 -16.31
C ALA A 324 1.44 2.26 -16.30
N ALA A 325 1.10 3.52 -16.56
CA ALA A 325 2.03 4.63 -16.49
C ALA A 325 1.35 5.85 -15.87
N PHE A 326 2.11 6.62 -15.09
CA PHE A 326 1.63 7.77 -14.34
C PHE A 326 2.63 8.91 -14.44
N THR A 327 2.11 10.13 -14.39
CA THR A 327 2.91 11.35 -14.25
C THR A 327 2.50 12.09 -12.99
N ALA A 328 3.46 12.55 -12.21
CA ALA A 328 3.27 13.50 -11.13
C ALA A 328 3.85 14.86 -11.54
N GLU A 329 3.09 15.93 -11.33
CA GLU A 329 3.46 17.31 -11.65
C GLU A 329 3.47 18.18 -10.39
N PRO A 330 4.47 19.08 -10.22
CA PRO A 330 4.50 20.03 -9.12
C PRO A 330 3.25 20.91 -9.05
N THR A 331 2.70 21.09 -7.86
CA THR A 331 1.52 21.93 -7.59
C THR A 331 1.84 23.20 -6.82
N GLY A 332 3.06 23.31 -6.28
CA GLY A 332 3.43 24.34 -5.30
C GLY A 332 2.93 24.07 -3.87
N ALA A 333 2.23 22.96 -3.62
CA ALA A 333 1.65 22.61 -2.30
C ALA A 333 2.34 21.43 -1.60
N GLY A 334 3.50 20.99 -2.10
CA GLY A 334 4.28 19.87 -1.54
C GLY A 334 3.85 18.50 -2.09
N CYS A 335 2.55 18.21 -2.14
CA CYS A 335 2.05 17.02 -2.84
C CYS A 335 1.89 17.30 -4.34
N PRO A 336 2.60 16.58 -5.23
CA PRO A 336 2.39 16.72 -6.67
C PRO A 336 1.05 16.11 -7.09
N ARG A 337 0.51 16.56 -8.23
CA ARG A 337 -0.71 16.02 -8.81
C ARG A 337 -0.36 14.83 -9.69
N VAL A 338 -0.88 13.64 -9.36
CA VAL A 338 -0.69 12.42 -10.14
C VAL A 338 -1.82 12.27 -11.16
N SER A 339 -1.48 11.80 -12.37
CA SER A 339 -2.41 11.52 -13.46
C SER A 339 -1.95 10.28 -14.22
N ALA A 340 -2.89 9.48 -14.72
CA ALA A 340 -2.57 8.38 -15.61
C ALA A 340 -1.98 8.92 -16.92
N ALA A 341 -0.81 8.43 -17.31
CA ALA A 341 -0.20 8.78 -18.58
C ALA A 341 -0.96 8.06 -19.71
N ARG A 342 -1.18 8.75 -20.83
CA ARG A 342 -1.75 8.13 -22.05
C ARG A 342 -0.72 7.16 -22.66
N ALA A 343 -0.60 5.96 -22.11
CA ALA A 343 0.16 4.88 -22.72
C ALA A 343 -0.79 3.73 -23.05
N LYS A 344 -0.75 3.25 -24.30
CA LYS A 344 -1.41 1.99 -24.66
C LYS A 344 -0.54 0.83 -24.17
N PRO A 345 -1.10 -0.23 -23.56
CA PRO A 345 -0.35 -1.42 -23.21
C PRO A 345 0.45 -1.92 -24.43
N ARG A 346 1.75 -2.12 -24.26
CA ARG A 346 2.66 -2.63 -25.31
C ARG A 346 3.75 -3.48 -24.66
N ARG A 347 4.05 -4.62 -25.29
CA ARG A 347 5.20 -5.46 -24.94
C ARG A 347 6.48 -4.77 -25.41
N GLN A 348 7.47 -4.62 -24.53
CA GLN A 348 8.74 -3.95 -24.82
C GLN A 348 9.91 -4.91 -24.60
N SER A 349 10.95 -4.77 -25.44
CA SER A 349 12.24 -5.43 -25.17
C SER A 349 13.08 -4.55 -24.27
N VAL A 350 13.58 -5.11 -23.17
CA VAL A 350 14.35 -4.39 -22.13
C VAL A 350 15.66 -3.81 -22.69
N GLY A 351 16.15 -4.34 -23.83
CA GLY A 351 17.42 -3.92 -24.44
C GLY A 351 17.38 -2.75 -25.43
N SER A 352 16.21 -2.21 -25.81
CA SER A 352 16.12 -1.23 -26.92
C SER A 352 16.12 0.26 -26.50
N GLY A 353 15.95 0.56 -25.21
CA GLY A 353 15.74 1.93 -24.71
C GLY A 353 16.98 2.73 -24.30
N LEU A 354 18.14 2.08 -24.12
CA LEU A 354 19.40 2.73 -23.68
C LEU A 354 20.28 3.17 -24.85
N ARG A 355 19.73 3.86 -25.86
CA ARG A 355 20.57 4.62 -26.79
C ARG A 355 21.04 5.88 -26.09
N ARG A 356 22.30 5.87 -25.62
CA ARG A 356 23.03 7.09 -25.22
C ARG A 356 22.88 8.13 -26.33
N ARG A 357 22.10 9.20 -26.08
CA ARG A 357 22.31 10.45 -26.80
C ARG A 357 23.66 10.97 -26.28
N ARG A 358 24.69 10.84 -27.12
CA ARG A 358 25.98 11.48 -26.91
C ARG A 358 25.82 13.00 -27.00
#